data_AF-A0A9J7EV22-F1
#
_entry.id   AF-A0A9J7EV22-F1
#
_cell.length_a   1.000
_cell.length_b   1.000
_cell.length_c   1.000
_cell.angle_alpha   90.00
_cell.angle_beta   90.00
_cell.angle_gamma   90.00
#
_symmetry.space_group_name_H-M   'P 1'
#
loop_
_entity.id
_entity.type
_entity.pdbx_description
1 polymer ?
#
loop_
_entity_poly.entity_id
_entity_poly.type
_entity_poly.pdbx_seq_one_letter_code
_entity_poly.pdbx_strand_id
1 'polypeptide(L)'
;MSRVTRRKHVMNENTWDDDELPKENQSIVKVLKNRGNNLHAVITPTGEEYLVSMPTKFRNNIWVGRGSYIVVEPIPEGDKVKAEVVKIMNKNSIKYYKEKNVWPKEFDDAQPEMSDEDDDDMFANCNRDPAYCNSDTDSDDDDDDSSDNMSDTDSGNDSDTRTR
;
A
#
# COMPACT_ATOMS: atom_id res chain seq x y z
N MET A 1 -14.31 9.09 17.06
CA MET A 1 -14.20 7.90 16.18
C MET A 1 -12.95 7.11 16.53
N SER A 2 -12.92 5.80 16.29
CA SER A 2 -11.70 5.00 16.50
C SER A 2 -10.61 5.30 15.45
N ARG A 3 -9.34 4.96 15.73
CA ARG A 3 -8.25 5.04 14.75
C ARG A 3 -8.53 4.22 13.49
N VAL A 4 -9.21 3.07 13.64
CA VAL A 4 -9.59 2.17 12.54
C VAL A 4 -10.66 2.82 11.65
N THR A 5 -11.71 3.39 12.27
CA THR A 5 -12.78 4.11 11.53
C THR A 5 -12.22 5.28 10.74
N ARG A 6 -11.29 6.07 11.33
CA ARG A 6 -10.63 7.19 10.65
C ARG A 6 -9.76 6.73 9.49
N ARG A 7 -9.01 5.62 9.63
CA ARG A 7 -8.22 5.03 8.54
C ARG A 7 -9.10 4.56 7.39
N LYS A 8 -10.19 3.82 7.68
CA LYS A 8 -11.16 3.40 6.66
C LYS A 8 -11.71 4.62 5.90
N HIS A 9 -12.09 5.69 6.60
CA HIS A 9 -12.63 6.89 5.97
C HIS A 9 -11.61 7.60 5.05
N VAL A 10 -10.35 7.76 5.48
CA VAL A 10 -9.28 8.36 4.66
C VAL A 10 -8.89 7.49 3.46
N MET A 11 -8.97 6.16 3.59
CA MET A 11 -8.83 5.27 2.44
C MET A 11 -10.01 5.40 1.49
N ASN A 12 -11.24 5.50 2.00
CA ASN A 12 -12.47 5.66 1.22
C ASN A 12 -12.44 6.95 0.38
N GLU A 13 -12.20 8.11 1.00
CA GLU A 13 -12.16 9.42 0.30
C GLU A 13 -11.12 9.42 -0.83
N ASN A 14 -9.94 8.84 -0.59
CA ASN A 14 -8.86 8.79 -1.60
C ASN A 14 -9.11 7.71 -2.68
N THR A 15 -9.99 6.74 -2.44
CA THR A 15 -10.25 5.64 -3.39
C THR A 15 -11.49 5.88 -4.24
N TRP A 16 -12.51 6.56 -3.70
CA TRP A 16 -13.85 6.61 -4.31
C TRP A 16 -14.44 8.00 -4.53
N ASP A 17 -13.87 9.07 -3.97
CA ASP A 17 -14.45 10.40 -4.11
C ASP A 17 -13.67 11.29 -5.13
N ASP A 18 -14.46 11.76 -6.09
CA ASP A 18 -14.21 12.82 -7.06
C ASP A 18 -12.95 12.74 -7.92
N ASP A 19 -13.09 12.18 -9.13
CA ASP A 19 -12.24 12.53 -10.29
C ASP A 19 -12.52 13.99 -10.74
N GLU A 20 -12.44 14.94 -9.79
CA GLU A 20 -12.35 16.36 -10.07
C GLU A 20 -11.10 16.63 -10.93
N LEU A 21 -11.27 17.51 -11.92
CA LEU A 21 -10.16 18.06 -12.69
C LEU A 21 -9.26 18.90 -11.75
N PRO A 22 -7.94 18.95 -11.99
CA PRO A 22 -7.06 19.76 -11.17
C PRO A 22 -7.44 21.23 -11.33
N LYS A 23 -7.50 21.95 -10.22
CA LYS A 23 -7.82 23.38 -10.18
C LYS A 23 -6.66 24.18 -10.79
N GLU A 24 -6.90 25.43 -11.20
CA GLU A 24 -5.89 26.25 -11.93
C GLU A 24 -4.53 26.38 -11.20
N ASN A 25 -4.54 26.32 -9.87
CA ASN A 25 -3.34 26.37 -9.02
C ASN A 25 -2.67 25.01 -8.82
N GLN A 26 -3.22 23.91 -9.31
CA GLN A 26 -2.76 22.55 -9.01
C GLN A 26 -1.91 21.97 -10.12
N SER A 27 -0.86 21.25 -9.75
CA SER A 27 0.08 20.62 -10.69
C SER A 27 0.23 19.13 -10.41
N ILE A 28 0.47 18.36 -11.46
CA ILE A 28 0.72 16.91 -11.37
C ILE A 28 2.23 16.71 -11.32
N VAL A 29 2.70 15.94 -10.34
CA VAL A 29 4.13 15.67 -10.13
C VAL A 29 4.37 14.18 -9.84
N LYS A 30 5.59 13.72 -10.14
CA LYS A 30 6.04 12.34 -9.88
C LYS A 30 6.92 12.29 -8.64
N VAL A 31 6.68 11.33 -7.75
CA VAL A 31 7.46 11.14 -6.53
C VAL A 31 8.77 10.41 -6.85
N LEU A 32 9.91 11.04 -6.53
CA LEU A 32 11.24 10.46 -6.74
C LEU A 32 11.73 9.63 -5.55
N LYS A 33 11.57 10.18 -4.34
CA LYS A 33 12.13 9.61 -3.09
C LYS A 33 11.45 10.22 -1.85
N ASN A 34 11.28 9.40 -0.81
CA ASN A 34 10.76 9.85 0.48
C ASN A 34 11.91 10.43 1.31
N ARG A 35 11.74 11.63 1.88
CA ARG A 35 12.79 12.35 2.63
C ARG A 35 12.65 12.25 4.15
N GLY A 36 11.65 11.51 4.63
CA GLY A 36 11.30 11.44 6.05
C GLY A 36 10.41 12.60 6.50
N ASN A 37 9.93 12.56 7.75
CA ASN A 37 9.07 13.59 8.36
C ASN A 37 7.86 14.03 7.49
N ASN A 38 7.22 13.08 6.79
CA ASN A 38 6.12 13.32 5.85
C ASN A 38 6.46 14.29 4.68
N LEU A 39 7.74 14.42 4.35
CA LEU A 39 8.25 15.14 3.18
C LEU A 39 8.60 14.16 2.06
N HIS A 40 8.19 14.51 0.85
CA HIS A 40 8.49 13.75 -0.36
C HIS A 40 9.24 14.65 -1.34
N ALA A 41 10.29 14.14 -1.97
CA ALA A 41 10.93 14.83 -3.09
C ALA A 41 10.22 14.42 -4.38
N VAL A 42 9.77 15.42 -5.13
CA VAL A 42 9.02 15.27 -6.37
C VAL A 42 9.77 15.90 -7.53
N ILE A 43 9.39 15.50 -8.73
CA ILE A 43 9.78 16.13 -10.00
C ILE A 43 8.53 16.57 -10.77
N THR A 44 8.55 17.78 -11.30
CA THR A 44 7.51 18.30 -12.20
C THR A 44 7.71 17.82 -13.65
N PRO A 45 6.74 18.02 -14.56
CA PRO A 45 7.09 18.35 -15.94
C PRO A 45 7.98 19.61 -15.98
N THR A 46 8.82 19.80 -16.99
CA THR A 46 10.04 20.65 -17.01
C THR A 46 11.21 20.15 -16.14
N GLY A 47 11.02 19.18 -15.26
CA GLY A 47 12.11 18.49 -14.56
C GLY A 47 12.66 19.16 -13.30
N GLU A 48 11.94 20.10 -12.67
CA GLU A 48 12.39 20.71 -11.41
C GLU A 48 12.16 19.77 -10.20
N GLU A 49 13.21 19.56 -9.38
CA GLU A 49 13.09 18.85 -8.09
C GLU A 49 12.76 19.81 -6.92
N TYR A 50 11.75 19.48 -6.11
CA TYR A 50 11.50 20.15 -4.83
C TYR A 50 10.85 19.22 -3.79
N LEU A 51 10.68 19.73 -2.56
CA LEU A 51 10.02 19.01 -1.48
C LEU A 51 8.55 19.41 -1.35
N VAL A 52 7.70 18.42 -1.09
CA VAL A 52 6.28 18.61 -0.78
C VAL A 52 5.95 18.03 0.59
N SER A 53 5.04 18.69 1.30
CA SER A 53 4.48 18.23 2.57
C SER A 53 3.20 17.43 2.33
N MET A 54 3.05 16.31 3.03
CA MET A 54 1.77 15.60 3.08
C MET A 54 0.81 16.24 4.10
N PRO A 55 -0.46 16.48 3.75
CA PRO A 55 -1.50 16.89 4.68
C PRO A 55 -1.67 15.94 5.85
N THR A 56 -2.07 16.50 6.98
CA THR A 56 -2.31 15.76 8.23
C THR A 56 -3.34 14.62 8.08
N LYS A 57 -4.31 14.73 7.15
CA LYS A 57 -5.28 13.66 6.84
C LYS A 57 -4.60 12.37 6.33
N PHE A 58 -3.57 12.48 5.50
CA PHE A 58 -2.91 11.33 4.87
C PHE A 58 -1.78 10.72 5.73
N ARG A 59 -1.21 11.49 6.67
CA ARG A 59 -0.14 11.03 7.57
C ARG A 59 -0.58 9.80 8.38
N ASN A 60 0.19 8.71 8.29
CA ASN A 60 -0.06 7.41 8.95
C ASN A 60 -1.28 6.61 8.43
N ASN A 61 -1.88 7.06 7.33
CA ASN A 61 -3.06 6.46 6.72
C ASN A 61 -2.81 6.00 5.28
N ILE A 62 -1.99 6.73 4.50
CA ILE A 62 -1.63 6.38 3.12
C ILE A 62 -0.11 6.35 2.99
N TRP A 63 0.41 5.34 2.28
CA TRP A 63 1.81 5.24 1.87
C TRP A 63 1.96 5.72 0.44
N VAL A 64 2.97 6.55 0.18
CA VAL A 64 3.31 7.05 -1.16
C VAL A 64 4.73 6.61 -1.47
N GLY A 65 4.87 5.79 -2.52
CA GLY A 65 6.15 5.23 -2.96
C GLY A 65 6.85 6.07 -4.03
N ARG A 66 8.08 5.68 -4.37
CA ARG A 66 8.75 6.15 -5.60
C ARG A 66 7.89 5.79 -6.82
N GLY A 67 7.94 6.62 -7.86
CA GLY A 67 7.16 6.43 -9.08
C GLY A 67 5.67 6.72 -8.98
N SER A 68 5.14 6.99 -7.77
CA SER A 68 3.75 7.43 -7.59
C SER A 68 3.52 8.82 -8.18
N TYR A 69 2.32 9.05 -8.72
CA TYR A 69 1.89 10.37 -9.20
C TYR A 69 0.95 11.02 -8.16
N ILE A 70 1.09 12.32 -7.96
CA ILE A 70 0.30 13.07 -6.99
C ILE A 70 -0.05 14.46 -7.55
N VAL A 71 -1.17 15.00 -7.08
CA VAL A 71 -1.59 16.39 -7.35
C VAL A 71 -1.14 17.25 -6.18
N VAL A 72 -0.46 18.36 -6.48
CA VAL A 72 0.10 19.28 -5.48
C VAL A 72 -0.39 20.70 -5.71
N GLU A 73 -0.49 21.46 -4.62
CA GLU A 73 -0.86 22.88 -4.61
C GLU A 73 0.30 23.69 -4.03
N PRO A 74 0.82 24.71 -4.75
CA PRO A 74 2.01 25.45 -4.38
C PRO A 74 1.75 26.36 -3.18
N ILE A 75 2.73 26.42 -2.26
CA ILE A 75 2.71 27.30 -1.09
C ILE A 75 3.72 28.43 -1.36
N PRO A 76 3.27 29.68 -1.60
CA PRO A 76 4.17 30.78 -1.93
C PRO A 76 5.08 31.20 -0.77
N GLU A 77 4.73 30.85 0.46
CA GLU A 77 5.49 31.14 1.68
C GLU A 77 6.59 30.10 2.00
N GLY A 78 6.72 29.06 1.17
CA GLY A 78 7.57 27.89 1.43
C GLY A 78 9.01 28.01 0.91
N ASP A 79 9.98 28.16 1.82
CA ASP A 79 11.43 28.17 1.50
C ASP A 79 11.92 26.81 0.96
N LYS A 80 11.90 25.77 1.81
CA LYS A 80 12.37 24.42 1.44
C LYS A 80 11.27 23.49 0.92
N VAL A 81 10.03 23.74 1.30
CA VAL A 81 8.85 22.94 0.96
C VAL A 81 7.93 23.82 0.15
N LYS A 82 7.90 23.62 -1.18
CA LYS A 82 7.25 24.54 -2.12
C LYS A 82 5.77 24.24 -2.36
N ALA A 83 5.26 23.08 -1.93
CA ALA A 83 3.87 22.68 -2.17
C ALA A 83 3.36 21.67 -1.12
N GLU A 84 2.04 21.53 -1.05
CA GLU A 84 1.34 20.50 -0.28
C GLU A 84 0.58 19.53 -1.20
N VAL A 85 0.49 18.25 -0.81
CA VAL A 85 -0.16 17.19 -1.59
C VAL A 85 -1.68 17.24 -1.42
N VAL A 86 -2.44 17.55 -2.46
CA VAL A 86 -3.92 17.61 -2.38
C VAL A 86 -4.54 16.22 -2.48
N LYS A 87 -4.12 15.45 -3.48
CA LYS A 87 -4.67 14.13 -3.85
C LYS A 87 -3.57 13.20 -4.37
N ILE A 88 -3.71 11.91 -4.11
CA ILE A 88 -2.80 10.85 -4.57
C ILE A 88 -3.46 10.15 -5.77
N MET A 89 -2.73 9.99 -6.88
CA MET A 89 -3.33 9.50 -8.12
C MET A 89 -3.36 7.97 -8.18
N ASN A 90 -4.57 7.41 -8.30
CA ASN A 90 -4.77 5.99 -8.55
C ASN A 90 -4.66 5.68 -10.05
N LYS A 91 -4.41 4.41 -10.41
CA LYS A 91 -4.34 3.96 -11.82
C LYS A 91 -5.59 4.32 -12.65
N ASN A 92 -6.76 4.39 -12.02
CA ASN A 92 -8.01 4.81 -12.67
C ASN A 92 -8.05 6.33 -12.93
N SER A 93 -7.72 7.16 -11.93
CA SER A 93 -7.66 8.61 -12.09
C SER A 93 -6.62 9.04 -13.12
N ILE A 94 -5.49 8.32 -13.26
CA ILE A 94 -4.52 8.56 -14.34
C ILE A 94 -5.17 8.37 -15.72
N LYS A 95 -5.99 7.31 -15.92
CA LYS A 95 -6.72 7.12 -17.19
C LYS A 95 -7.71 8.25 -17.45
N TYR A 96 -8.49 8.63 -16.44
CA TYR A 96 -9.43 9.76 -16.54
C TYR A 96 -8.71 11.06 -16.94
N TYR A 97 -7.57 11.37 -16.32
CA TYR A 97 -6.79 12.57 -16.61
C TYR A 97 -6.19 12.57 -18.03
N LYS A 98 -5.85 11.39 -18.56
CA LYS A 98 -5.46 11.20 -19.97
C LYS A 98 -6.62 11.43 -20.93
N GLU A 99 -7.79 10.84 -20.67
CA GLU A 99 -9.01 11.07 -21.47
C GLU A 99 -9.41 12.55 -21.50
N LYS A 100 -9.24 13.25 -20.37
CA LYS A 100 -9.49 14.69 -20.25
C LYS A 100 -8.39 15.58 -20.83
N ASN A 101 -7.31 15.01 -21.37
CA ASN A 101 -6.16 15.74 -21.95
C ASN A 101 -5.44 16.69 -20.97
N VAL A 102 -5.55 16.48 -19.65
CA VAL A 102 -4.86 17.27 -18.62
C VAL A 102 -3.57 16.58 -18.13
N TRP A 103 -3.30 15.36 -18.61
CA TRP A 103 -2.10 14.61 -18.27
C TRP A 103 -0.82 15.18 -18.94
N PRO A 104 0.27 15.44 -18.20
CA PRO A 104 1.53 15.90 -18.78
C PRO A 104 2.19 14.80 -19.61
N LYS A 105 2.46 15.09 -20.89
CA LYS A 105 3.06 14.12 -21.84
C LYS A 105 4.44 13.61 -21.39
N GLU A 106 5.21 14.44 -20.69
CA GLU A 106 6.52 14.07 -20.13
C GLU A 106 6.47 12.86 -19.18
N PHE A 107 5.30 12.57 -18.59
CA PHE A 107 5.12 11.38 -17.74
C PHE A 107 4.69 10.11 -18.49
N ASP A 108 4.39 10.21 -19.80
CA ASP A 108 4.10 9.05 -20.66
C ASP A 108 5.35 8.51 -21.35
N ASP A 109 6.31 9.38 -21.70
CA ASP A 109 7.60 8.97 -22.29
C ASP A 109 8.61 8.51 -21.23
N ALA A 110 8.36 8.79 -19.95
CA ALA A 110 9.15 8.29 -18.84
C ALA A 110 8.96 6.77 -18.68
N GLN A 111 9.85 6.01 -19.32
CA GLN A 111 9.98 4.55 -19.21
C GLN A 111 9.75 4.06 -17.76
N PRO A 112 9.16 2.87 -17.58
CA PRO A 112 9.13 2.23 -16.28
C PRO A 112 10.56 1.84 -15.92
N GLU A 113 11.24 2.71 -15.16
CA GLU A 113 12.44 2.40 -14.40
C GLU A 113 12.06 1.35 -13.33
N MET A 114 11.84 0.12 -13.79
CA MET A 114 11.55 -1.03 -12.94
C MET A 114 12.85 -1.40 -12.23
N SER A 115 12.93 -0.98 -10.98
CA SER A 115 13.72 -1.64 -9.95
C SER A 115 12.80 -1.76 -8.73
N ASP A 116 11.69 -2.49 -8.94
CA ASP A 116 11.01 -3.27 -7.90
C ASP A 116 11.79 -4.58 -7.73
N GLU A 117 13.09 -4.45 -7.41
CA GLU A 117 13.96 -5.52 -6.95
C GLU A 117 14.18 -5.26 -5.44
N ASP A 118 14.13 -6.31 -4.63
CA ASP A 118 14.20 -6.31 -3.16
C ASP A 118 12.97 -5.78 -2.36
N ASP A 119 11.82 -6.45 -2.53
CA ASP A 119 10.88 -6.73 -1.40
C ASP A 119 10.46 -8.22 -1.35
N ASP A 120 11.22 -9.08 -2.05
CA ASP A 120 11.15 -10.55 -1.97
C ASP A 120 12.26 -11.14 -1.06
N ASP A 121 13.08 -10.29 -0.42
CA ASP A 121 13.83 -10.69 0.78
C ASP A 121 12.85 -10.77 1.96
N MET A 122 11.95 -11.77 1.88
CA MET A 122 11.20 -12.28 3.01
C MET A 122 12.22 -12.60 4.09
N PHE A 123 12.44 -11.68 5.03
CA PHE A 123 13.21 -11.92 6.24
C PHE A 123 12.68 -13.20 6.88
N ALA A 124 13.38 -14.31 6.64
CA ALA A 124 13.00 -15.61 7.16
C ALA A 124 12.96 -15.45 8.68
N ASN A 125 11.78 -15.52 9.26
CA ASN A 125 11.60 -15.25 10.68
C ASN A 125 12.38 -16.30 11.48
N CYS A 126 13.61 -16.00 11.88
CA CYS A 126 14.56 -16.93 12.51
C CYS A 126 14.08 -17.44 13.88
N ASN A 127 12.92 -16.98 14.36
CA ASN A 127 12.17 -17.60 15.45
C ASN A 127 11.40 -18.88 15.04
N ARG A 128 11.50 -19.33 13.78
CA ARG A 128 11.01 -20.63 13.32
C ARG A 128 12.18 -21.62 13.32
N ASP A 129 11.99 -22.75 13.99
CA ASP A 129 12.99 -23.79 14.22
C ASP A 129 13.59 -24.28 12.88
N PRO A 130 14.94 -24.28 12.69
CA PRO A 130 15.57 -24.59 11.41
C PRO A 130 15.68 -26.10 11.11
N ALA A 131 15.12 -26.97 11.96
CA ALA A 131 15.24 -28.42 11.84
C ALA A 131 14.31 -29.06 10.80
N TYR A 132 14.25 -28.57 9.54
CA TYR A 132 13.86 -29.37 8.35
C TYR A 132 14.14 -28.65 7.01
N CYS A 133 15.42 -28.43 6.68
CA CYS A 133 15.82 -28.05 5.32
C CYS A 133 17.21 -28.57 4.92
N ASN A 134 17.37 -29.90 4.93
CA ASN A 134 18.41 -30.56 4.13
C ASN A 134 17.74 -31.14 2.87
N SER A 135 18.19 -30.65 1.72
CA SER A 135 17.92 -31.26 0.42
C SER A 135 18.80 -32.48 0.26
N ASP A 136 18.21 -33.63 -0.07
CA ASP A 136 18.86 -34.69 -0.85
C ASP A 136 17.79 -35.49 -1.61
N THR A 137 18.23 -36.27 -2.60
CA THR A 137 17.41 -36.74 -3.73
C THR A 137 16.99 -38.22 -3.64
N ASP A 138 16.32 -38.70 -4.69
CA ASP A 138 15.91 -40.09 -5.01
C ASP A 138 14.63 -40.69 -4.36
N SER A 139 13.61 -40.79 -5.22
CA SER A 139 12.94 -42.03 -5.70
C SER A 139 12.09 -42.96 -4.81
N ASP A 140 11.05 -43.48 -5.50
CA ASP A 140 10.27 -44.70 -5.31
C ASP A 140 9.06 -44.78 -4.32
N ASP A 141 8.09 -45.55 -4.83
CA ASP A 141 6.80 -46.06 -4.34
C ASP A 141 6.54 -46.14 -2.82
N ASP A 142 5.29 -45.86 -2.41
CA ASP A 142 4.28 -46.93 -2.24
C ASP A 142 2.87 -46.36 -1.94
N ASP A 143 1.83 -47.03 -2.44
CA ASP A 143 0.42 -46.81 -2.07
C ASP A 143 0.15 -47.31 -0.63
N ASP A 144 -0.71 -46.62 0.12
CA ASP A 144 -1.72 -47.35 0.91
C ASP A 144 -3.01 -46.53 1.12
N ASP A 145 -4.15 -47.16 0.84
CA ASP A 145 -5.49 -46.66 1.07
C ASP A 145 -6.07 -47.38 2.30
N SER A 146 -6.53 -46.62 3.29
CA SER A 146 -7.31 -47.20 4.38
C SER A 146 -8.28 -46.20 4.98
N SER A 147 -9.50 -46.23 4.43
CA SER A 147 -10.71 -45.75 5.08
C SER A 147 -11.20 -46.76 6.12
N ASP A 148 -11.32 -46.38 7.39
CA ASP A 148 -12.17 -47.01 8.40
C ASP A 148 -12.46 -45.96 9.51
N ASN A 149 -13.68 -45.42 9.67
CA ASN A 149 -14.98 -46.00 10.01
C ASN A 149 -15.23 -46.13 11.53
N MET A 150 -16.02 -45.18 12.06
CA MET A 150 -17.01 -45.26 13.15
C MET A 150 -16.68 -46.03 14.45
N SER A 151 -16.82 -45.35 15.59
CA SER A 151 -17.68 -45.85 16.68
C SER A 151 -18.01 -44.78 17.72
N ASP A 152 -19.30 -44.46 17.84
CA ASP A 152 -19.85 -43.87 19.07
C ASP A 152 -19.69 -44.87 20.24
N THR A 153 -19.44 -44.37 21.44
CA THR A 153 -19.87 -45.06 22.67
C THR A 153 -20.37 -44.06 23.71
N ASP A 154 -21.40 -44.50 24.41
CA ASP A 154 -22.34 -43.74 25.24
C ASP A 154 -21.97 -43.76 26.75
N SER A 155 -22.81 -43.11 27.56
CA SER A 155 -22.99 -43.25 29.01
C SER A 155 -22.15 -42.32 29.89
N GLY A 156 -22.84 -41.37 30.53
CA GLY A 156 -22.29 -40.49 31.56
C GLY A 156 -22.54 -40.99 32.98
N ASN A 157 -22.50 -40.08 33.97
CA ASN A 157 -23.22 -40.24 35.23
C ASN A 157 -23.47 -38.89 35.94
N ASP A 158 -24.58 -38.82 36.67
CA ASP A 158 -25.01 -37.71 37.51
C ASP A 158 -24.08 -37.40 38.71
N SER A 159 -24.08 -36.16 39.22
CA SER A 159 -24.82 -35.80 40.45
C SER A 159 -24.47 -34.42 41.07
N ASP A 160 -25.43 -33.50 40.98
CA ASP A 160 -26.04 -32.73 42.09
C ASP A 160 -25.19 -32.28 43.32
N THR A 161 -25.02 -30.97 43.54
CA THR A 161 -25.76 -30.20 44.59
C THR A 161 -25.22 -28.79 44.89
N ARG A 162 -26.18 -27.85 45.09
CA ARG A 162 -26.13 -26.63 45.93
C ARG A 162 -25.04 -25.56 45.73
N THR A 163 -25.50 -24.34 45.44
CA THR A 163 -25.23 -23.16 46.30
C THR A 163 -26.37 -22.14 46.20
N ARG A 164 -27.00 -21.87 47.36
CA ARG A 164 -27.96 -20.79 47.72
C ARG A 164 -29.13 -20.47 46.77
#